data_AF-A0A1U7MVP0-F1
#
_entry.id   AF-A0A1U7MVP0-F1
#
_cell.length_a   1.000
_cell.length_b   1.000
_cell.length_c   1.000
_cell.angle_alpha   90.00
_cell.angle_beta   90.00
_cell.angle_gamma   90.00
#
_symmetry.space_group_name_H-M   'P 1'
#
loop_
_entity.id
_entity.type
_entity.pdbx_description
1 polymer ?
#
loop_
_entity_poly.entity_id
_entity_poly.type
_entity_poly.pdbx_seq_one_letter_code
_entity_poly.pdbx_strand_id
1 'polypeptide(L)'
;MEPVDEETLRSLQKSVQLAIQITTDAQEAAARQDAERIEQEAKARLERQVILDQSAAEAERKKLLELQAENIAIESTGQATAEARAKAEAAQIEGQLAVNLAQQEAEAARIRNEIELAQLKARQEAELAHQQAFNNLEIAKAERMAHIKSEEYRQKVEAIGPQTIQAIAQAGPEMQARLLEALGIQSVLITDGKNPINLFGAANGLITPPTSN
;
A
#
# COMPACT_ATOMS: atom_id res chain seq x y z
N MET A 1 110.72 75.01 39.69
CA MET A 1 111.51 74.34 40.74
C MET A 1 111.76 72.93 40.27
N GLU A 2 112.99 72.60 39.90
CA GLU A 2 113.39 71.23 39.58
C GLU A 2 113.71 70.48 40.88
N PRO A 3 113.29 69.21 41.03
CA PRO A 3 113.58 68.42 42.22
C PRO A 3 115.05 67.97 42.18
N VAL A 4 115.79 68.26 43.25
CA VAL A 4 117.24 68.05 43.35
C VAL A 4 117.58 66.61 43.81
N ASP A 5 116.59 65.70 43.91
CA ASP A 5 116.75 64.36 44.47
C ASP A 5 116.15 63.25 43.56
N GLU A 6 116.97 62.31 43.08
CA GLU A 6 116.61 61.29 42.06
C GLU A 6 115.46 60.37 42.50
N GLU A 7 115.35 60.10 43.81
CA GLU A 7 114.32 59.21 44.37
C GLU A 7 112.92 59.87 44.38
N THR A 8 112.88 61.19 44.56
CA THR A 8 111.64 61.98 44.47
C THR A 8 111.14 62.09 43.02
N LEU A 9 112.05 62.25 42.05
CA LEU A 9 111.73 62.25 40.62
C LEU A 9 111.12 60.91 40.16
N ARG A 10 111.70 59.77 40.60
CA ARG A 10 111.18 58.43 40.29
C ARG A 10 109.79 58.18 40.90
N SER A 11 109.56 58.64 42.12
CA SER A 11 108.25 58.52 42.78
C SER A 11 107.17 59.36 42.09
N LEU A 12 107.53 60.59 41.65
CA LEU A 12 106.67 61.44 40.83
C LEU A 12 106.35 60.80 39.47
N GLN A 13 107.35 60.25 38.77
CA GLN A 13 107.14 59.55 37.49
C GLN A 13 106.21 58.33 37.64
N LYS A 14 106.38 57.53 38.70
CA LYS A 14 105.49 56.39 39.00
C LYS A 14 104.07 56.85 39.34
N SER A 15 103.91 57.97 40.06
CA SER A 15 102.61 58.58 40.34
C SER A 15 101.93 59.11 39.08
N VAL A 16 102.68 59.72 38.16
CA VAL A 16 102.16 60.17 36.86
C VAL A 16 101.76 58.99 35.99
N GLN A 17 102.57 57.93 35.95
CA GLN A 17 102.24 56.70 35.22
C GLN A 17 101.00 56.01 35.79
N LEU A 18 100.87 55.96 37.12
CA LEU A 18 99.66 55.45 37.78
C LEU A 18 98.44 56.33 37.49
N ALA A 19 98.59 57.66 37.48
CA ALA A 19 97.51 58.56 37.09
C ALA A 19 97.09 58.35 35.63
N ILE A 20 98.04 58.17 34.70
CA ILE A 20 97.74 57.82 33.30
C ILE A 20 97.01 56.48 33.22
N GLN A 21 97.47 55.45 33.95
CA GLN A 21 96.81 54.15 33.98
C GLN A 21 95.38 54.26 34.51
N ILE A 22 95.15 54.98 35.62
CA ILE A 22 93.82 55.22 36.16
C ILE A 22 92.93 55.96 35.15
N THR A 23 93.48 56.96 34.44
CA THR A 23 92.70 57.67 33.42
C THR A 23 92.38 56.79 32.22
N THR A 24 93.29 55.92 31.78
CA THR A 24 93.07 54.97 30.69
C THR A 24 92.05 53.91 31.10
N ASP A 25 92.18 53.33 32.29
CA ASP A 25 91.25 52.34 32.85
C ASP A 25 89.85 52.95 33.05
N ALA A 26 89.77 54.20 33.51
CA ALA A 26 88.52 54.93 33.65
C ALA A 26 87.88 55.24 32.27
N GLN A 27 88.68 55.61 31.27
CA GLN A 27 88.18 55.82 29.89
C GLN A 27 87.72 54.50 29.26
N GLU A 28 88.44 53.41 29.47
CA GLU A 28 88.06 52.08 28.97
C GLU A 28 86.79 51.58 29.65
N ALA A 29 86.67 51.74 30.97
CA ALA A 29 85.46 51.39 31.71
C ALA A 29 84.25 52.21 31.24
N ALA A 30 84.41 53.52 31.01
CA ALA A 30 83.36 54.37 30.47
C ALA A 30 82.94 53.94 29.05
N ALA A 31 83.91 53.66 28.17
CA ALA A 31 83.63 53.18 26.81
C ALA A 31 82.93 51.81 26.79
N ARG A 32 83.31 50.89 27.69
CA ARG A 32 82.63 49.59 27.86
C ARG A 32 81.20 49.78 28.36
N GLN A 33 80.97 50.63 29.35
CA GLN A 33 79.62 50.92 29.86
C GLN A 33 78.73 51.58 28.80
N ASP A 34 79.28 52.51 28.01
CA ASP A 34 78.55 53.13 26.91
C ASP A 34 78.21 52.10 25.81
N ALA A 35 79.13 51.20 25.48
CA ALA A 35 78.87 50.11 24.54
C ALA A 35 77.77 49.15 25.06
N GLU A 36 77.85 48.74 26.33
CA GLU A 36 76.84 47.90 26.98
C GLU A 36 75.46 48.57 27.01
N ARG A 37 75.41 49.88 27.31
CA ARG A 37 74.17 50.66 27.28
C ARG A 37 73.55 50.68 25.89
N ILE A 38 74.34 50.96 24.86
CA ILE A 38 73.88 50.97 23.46
C ILE A 38 73.38 49.58 23.05
N GLU A 39 74.10 48.52 23.43
CA GLU A 39 73.70 47.14 23.14
C GLU A 39 72.39 46.77 23.84
N GLN A 40 72.21 47.15 25.10
CA GLN A 40 70.96 46.93 25.84
C GLN A 40 69.80 47.71 25.23
N GLU A 41 70.00 48.97 24.83
CA GLU A 41 68.98 49.76 24.16
C GLU A 41 68.57 49.14 22.82
N ALA A 42 69.53 48.62 22.04
CA ALA A 42 69.27 47.92 20.78
C ALA A 42 68.50 46.61 21.01
N LYS A 43 68.91 45.80 21.99
CA LYS A 43 68.21 44.57 22.38
C LYS A 43 66.78 44.84 22.83
N ALA A 44 66.58 45.82 23.70
CA ALA A 44 65.24 46.19 24.17
C ALA A 44 64.33 46.69 23.03
N ARG A 45 64.87 47.44 22.07
CA ARG A 45 64.12 47.85 20.87
C ARG A 45 63.74 46.65 20.01
N LEU A 46 64.65 45.72 19.80
CA LEU A 46 64.41 44.51 19.01
C LEU A 46 63.37 43.60 19.68
N GLU A 47 63.48 43.36 20.99
CA GLU A 47 62.49 42.60 21.75
C GLU A 47 61.11 43.25 21.68
N ARG A 48 61.03 44.57 21.83
CA ARG A 48 59.76 45.30 21.67
C ARG A 48 59.19 45.13 20.26
N GLN A 49 60.03 45.19 19.23
CA GLN A 49 59.59 44.98 17.85
C GLN A 49 59.08 43.55 17.63
N VAL A 50 59.78 42.54 18.13
CA VAL A 50 59.34 41.13 18.06
C VAL A 50 57.98 40.95 18.74
N ILE A 51 57.76 41.55 19.91
CA ILE A 51 56.48 41.48 20.61
C ILE A 51 55.37 42.15 19.78
N LEU A 52 55.64 43.31 19.18
CA LEU A 52 54.67 43.99 18.33
C LEU A 52 54.32 43.16 17.10
N ASP A 53 55.31 42.59 16.42
CA ASP A 53 55.11 41.76 15.24
C ASP A 53 54.35 40.47 15.58
N GLN A 54 54.68 39.82 16.71
CA GLN A 54 53.93 38.68 17.22
C GLN A 54 52.49 39.04 17.58
N SER A 55 52.26 40.20 18.20
CA SER A 55 50.91 40.65 18.54
C SER A 55 50.06 40.90 17.30
N ALA A 56 50.64 41.47 16.24
CA ALA A 56 49.97 41.68 14.96
C ALA A 56 49.67 40.33 14.27
N ALA A 57 50.63 39.41 14.29
CA ALA A 57 50.45 38.06 13.74
C ALA A 57 49.34 37.28 14.47
N GLU A 58 49.29 37.36 15.80
CA GLU A 58 48.24 36.73 16.60
C GLU A 58 46.86 37.37 16.37
N ALA A 59 46.80 38.69 16.15
CA ALA A 59 45.54 39.36 15.82
C ALA A 59 44.97 38.87 14.47
N GLU A 60 45.81 38.72 13.45
CA GLU A 60 45.39 38.15 12.15
C GLU A 60 45.10 36.65 12.26
N ARG A 61 45.86 35.90 13.07
CA ARG A 61 45.61 34.48 13.33
C ARG A 61 44.25 34.27 13.99
N LYS A 62 43.87 35.14 14.93
CA LYS A 62 42.56 35.10 15.56
C LYS A 62 41.44 35.29 14.53
N LYS A 63 41.56 36.29 13.65
CA LYS A 63 40.57 36.52 12.58
C LYS A 63 40.46 35.34 11.63
N LEU A 64 41.60 34.73 11.25
CA LEU A 64 41.61 33.52 10.43
C LEU A 64 40.83 32.39 11.09
N LEU A 65 41.05 32.15 12.39
CA LEU A 65 40.36 31.11 13.15
C LEU A 65 38.86 31.38 13.28
N GLU A 66 38.46 32.62 13.48
CA GLU A 66 37.04 33.03 13.50
C GLU A 66 36.37 32.72 12.16
N LEU A 67 36.98 33.11 11.04
CA LEU A 67 36.48 32.83 9.69
C LEU A 67 36.48 31.32 9.38
N GLN A 68 37.47 30.57 9.85
CA GLN A 68 37.49 29.12 9.70
C GLN A 68 36.37 28.44 10.49
N ALA A 69 36.11 28.88 11.72
CA ALA A 69 35.01 28.37 12.53
C ALA A 69 33.66 28.69 11.89
N GLU A 70 33.48 29.90 11.36
CA GLU A 70 32.28 30.29 10.62
C GLU A 70 32.09 29.45 9.35
N ASN A 71 33.14 29.25 8.56
CA ASN A 71 33.08 28.41 7.37
C ASN A 71 32.70 26.96 7.70
N ILE A 72 33.27 26.37 8.76
CA ILE A 72 32.91 25.01 9.19
C ILE A 72 31.45 24.95 9.63
N ALA A 73 30.96 25.97 10.33
CA ALA A 73 29.54 26.03 10.73
C ALA A 73 28.62 26.13 9.49
N ILE A 74 28.97 26.96 8.51
CA ILE A 74 28.24 27.10 7.25
C ILE A 74 28.29 25.80 6.45
N GLU A 75 29.45 25.16 6.34
CA GLU A 75 29.61 23.90 5.61
C GLU A 75 28.79 22.77 6.26
N SER A 76 28.88 22.64 7.59
CA SER A 76 28.13 21.62 8.33
C SER A 76 26.61 21.83 8.21
N THR A 77 26.14 23.07 8.36
CA THR A 77 24.71 23.38 8.19
C THR A 77 24.27 23.26 6.74
N GLY A 78 25.10 23.64 5.78
CA GLY A 78 24.87 23.47 4.35
C GLY A 78 24.73 22.00 3.96
N GLN A 79 25.63 21.14 4.45
CA GLN A 79 25.57 19.71 4.23
C GLN A 79 24.31 19.11 4.87
N ALA A 80 24.03 19.42 6.14
CA ALA A 80 22.86 18.88 6.83
C ALA A 80 21.54 19.31 6.18
N THR A 81 21.44 20.58 5.75
CA THR A 81 20.24 21.09 5.06
C THR A 81 20.10 20.52 3.65
N ALA A 82 21.19 20.36 2.90
CA ALA A 82 21.18 19.72 1.59
C ALA A 82 20.74 18.26 1.69
N GLU A 83 21.31 17.50 2.64
CA GLU A 83 20.92 16.11 2.89
C GLU A 83 19.46 15.98 3.33
N ALA A 84 19.00 16.86 4.23
CA ALA A 84 17.62 16.87 4.68
C ALA A 84 16.64 17.18 3.53
N ARG A 85 16.97 18.16 2.68
CA ARG A 85 16.18 18.49 1.48
C ARG A 85 16.15 17.35 0.48
N ALA A 86 17.31 16.76 0.17
CA ALA A 86 17.39 15.63 -0.74
C ALA A 86 16.55 14.44 -0.27
N LYS A 87 16.59 14.12 1.04
CA LYS A 87 15.75 13.08 1.64
C LYS A 87 14.26 13.42 1.57
N ALA A 88 13.89 14.68 1.84
CA ALA A 88 12.50 15.12 1.76
C ALA A 88 11.96 15.05 0.33
N GLU A 89 12.75 15.49 -0.67
CA GLU A 89 12.40 15.41 -2.09
C GLU A 89 12.26 13.96 -2.56
N ALA A 90 13.20 13.08 -2.18
CA ALA A 90 13.10 11.65 -2.47
C ALA A 90 11.81 11.05 -1.91
N ALA A 91 11.48 11.33 -0.65
CA ALA A 91 10.25 10.85 -0.02
C ALA A 91 8.98 11.43 -0.69
N GLN A 92 9.01 12.69 -1.14
CA GLN A 92 7.91 13.28 -1.91
C GLN A 92 7.71 12.58 -3.26
N ILE A 93 8.81 12.31 -3.98
CA ILE A 93 8.76 11.60 -5.27
C ILE A 93 8.21 10.18 -5.08
N GLU A 94 8.70 9.45 -4.08
CA GLU A 94 8.21 8.11 -3.76
C GLU A 94 6.72 8.12 -3.37
N GLY A 95 6.30 9.08 -2.55
CA GLY A 95 4.90 9.26 -2.18
C GLY A 95 4.01 9.56 -3.39
N GLN A 96 4.44 10.46 -4.26
CA GLN A 96 3.70 10.79 -5.48
C GLN A 96 3.66 9.61 -6.45
N LEU A 97 4.75 8.86 -6.59
CA LEU A 97 4.81 7.66 -7.41
C LEU A 97 3.85 6.59 -6.89
N ALA A 98 3.81 6.36 -5.57
CA ALA A 98 2.90 5.41 -4.96
C ALA A 98 1.43 5.77 -5.20
N VAL A 99 1.07 7.06 -5.08
CA VAL A 99 -0.28 7.55 -5.39
C VAL A 99 -0.61 7.35 -6.88
N ASN A 100 0.30 7.74 -7.77
CA ASN A 100 0.10 7.59 -9.21
C ASN A 100 -0.05 6.11 -9.61
N LEU A 101 0.77 5.23 -9.03
CA LEU A 101 0.69 3.78 -9.27
C LEU A 101 -0.65 3.24 -8.79
N ALA A 102 -1.07 3.57 -7.57
CA ALA A 102 -2.36 3.15 -7.03
C ALA A 102 -3.54 3.65 -7.88
N GLN A 103 -3.46 4.87 -8.43
CA GLN A 103 -4.46 5.39 -9.37
C GLN A 103 -4.49 4.58 -10.67
N GLN A 104 -3.34 4.32 -11.28
CA GLN A 104 -3.26 3.52 -12.51
C GLN A 104 -3.75 2.09 -12.30
N GLU A 105 -3.42 1.46 -11.17
CA GLU A 105 -3.91 0.13 -10.81
C GLU A 105 -5.43 0.13 -10.59
N ALA A 106 -5.97 1.15 -9.91
CA ALA A 106 -7.40 1.30 -9.72
C ALA A 106 -8.14 1.51 -11.06
N GLU A 107 -7.59 2.31 -11.98
CA GLU A 107 -8.15 2.51 -13.32
C GLU A 107 -8.08 1.22 -14.15
N ALA A 108 -6.95 0.51 -14.13
CA ALA A 108 -6.79 -0.77 -14.82
C ALA A 108 -7.78 -1.82 -14.26
N ALA A 109 -7.94 -1.89 -12.94
CA ALA A 109 -8.91 -2.77 -12.30
C ALA A 109 -10.35 -2.39 -12.69
N ARG A 110 -10.68 -1.09 -12.73
CA ARG A 110 -11.99 -0.62 -13.16
C ARG A 110 -12.31 -1.06 -14.59
N ILE A 111 -11.38 -0.84 -15.52
CA ILE A 111 -11.55 -1.23 -16.93
C ILE A 111 -11.71 -2.75 -17.07
N ARG A 112 -10.89 -3.55 -16.36
CA ARG A 112 -11.01 -5.02 -16.38
C ARG A 112 -12.39 -5.47 -15.88
N ASN A 113 -12.82 -4.94 -14.73
CA ASN A 113 -14.12 -5.26 -14.16
C ASN A 113 -15.29 -4.83 -15.08
N GLU A 114 -15.18 -3.67 -15.73
CA GLU A 114 -16.17 -3.20 -16.71
C GLU A 114 -16.26 -4.15 -17.92
N ILE A 115 -15.13 -4.61 -18.45
CA ILE A 115 -15.09 -5.57 -19.57
C ILE A 115 -15.67 -6.93 -19.14
N GLU A 116 -15.26 -7.44 -17.98
CA GLU A 116 -15.78 -8.72 -17.45
C GLU A 116 -17.29 -8.65 -17.24
N LEU A 117 -17.78 -7.56 -16.67
CA LEU A 117 -19.22 -7.35 -16.48
C LEU A 117 -19.96 -7.28 -17.81
N ALA A 118 -19.41 -6.58 -18.81
CA ALA A 118 -20.00 -6.50 -20.14
C ALA A 118 -20.06 -7.87 -20.83
N GLN A 119 -18.99 -8.66 -20.74
CA GLN A 119 -18.96 -10.02 -21.28
C GLN A 119 -19.97 -10.93 -20.58
N LEU A 120 -20.06 -10.86 -19.24
CA LEU A 120 -21.01 -11.64 -18.46
C LEU A 120 -22.45 -11.31 -18.86
N LYS A 121 -22.78 -10.01 -18.96
CA LYS A 121 -24.12 -9.56 -19.39
C LYS A 121 -24.46 -10.05 -20.78
N ALA A 122 -23.56 -9.86 -21.75
CA ALA A 122 -23.78 -10.31 -23.12
C ALA A 122 -24.01 -11.83 -23.19
N ARG A 123 -23.25 -12.61 -22.41
CA ARG A 123 -23.43 -14.06 -22.32
C ARG A 123 -24.80 -14.43 -21.70
N GLN A 124 -25.16 -13.81 -20.58
CA GLN A 124 -26.43 -14.07 -19.92
C GLN A 124 -27.64 -13.68 -20.79
N GLU A 125 -27.55 -12.55 -21.50
CA GLU A 125 -28.59 -12.13 -22.45
C GLU A 125 -28.74 -13.15 -23.60
N ALA A 126 -27.63 -13.65 -24.15
CA ALA A 126 -27.66 -14.68 -25.19
C ALA A 126 -28.25 -16.01 -24.67
N GLU A 127 -27.87 -16.44 -23.46
CA GLU A 127 -28.40 -17.65 -22.82
C GLU A 127 -29.91 -17.53 -22.56
N LEU A 128 -30.36 -16.39 -22.02
CA LEU A 128 -31.77 -16.10 -21.79
C LEU A 128 -32.57 -16.07 -23.11
N ALA A 129 -32.05 -15.42 -24.15
CA ALA A 129 -32.71 -15.37 -25.45
C ALA A 129 -32.84 -16.76 -26.08
N HIS A 130 -31.78 -17.57 -26.01
CA HIS A 130 -31.82 -18.96 -26.46
C HIS A 130 -32.85 -19.79 -25.68
N GLN A 131 -32.87 -19.66 -24.34
CA GLN A 131 -33.80 -20.40 -23.50
C GLN A 131 -35.25 -19.98 -23.72
N GLN A 132 -35.52 -18.69 -23.92
CA GLN A 132 -36.84 -18.20 -24.30
C GLN A 132 -37.28 -18.77 -25.65
N ALA A 133 -36.39 -18.75 -26.66
CA ALA A 133 -36.68 -19.33 -27.97
C ALA A 133 -36.97 -20.83 -27.89
N PHE A 134 -36.19 -21.56 -27.09
CA PHE A 134 -36.38 -22.99 -26.85
C PHE A 134 -37.73 -23.28 -26.17
N ASN A 135 -38.04 -22.56 -25.09
CA ASN A 135 -39.31 -22.71 -24.37
C ASN A 135 -40.51 -22.40 -25.29
N ASN A 136 -40.42 -21.35 -26.11
CA ASN A 136 -41.47 -21.00 -27.07
C ASN A 136 -41.65 -22.11 -28.12
N LEU A 137 -40.56 -22.72 -28.59
CA LEU A 137 -40.62 -23.86 -29.50
C LEU A 137 -41.30 -25.08 -28.85
N GLU A 138 -40.98 -25.37 -27.59
CA GLU A 138 -41.61 -26.46 -26.83
C GLU A 138 -43.10 -26.23 -26.63
N ILE A 139 -43.52 -25.01 -26.25
CA ILE A 139 -44.92 -24.63 -26.13
C ILE A 139 -45.63 -24.83 -27.47
N ALA A 140 -45.09 -24.28 -28.56
CA ALA A 140 -45.68 -24.41 -29.90
C ALA A 140 -45.74 -25.86 -30.39
N LYS A 141 -44.78 -26.70 -29.99
CA LYS A 141 -44.80 -28.14 -30.27
C LYS A 141 -45.90 -28.83 -29.46
N ALA A 142 -46.01 -28.54 -28.16
CA ALA A 142 -47.00 -29.11 -27.27
C ALA A 142 -48.43 -28.75 -27.70
N GLU A 143 -48.68 -27.49 -28.08
CA GLU A 143 -49.95 -27.01 -28.61
C GLU A 143 -50.34 -27.74 -29.90
N ARG A 144 -49.41 -27.84 -30.87
CA ARG A 144 -49.66 -28.57 -32.12
C ARG A 144 -49.93 -30.05 -31.88
N MET A 145 -49.17 -30.69 -30.99
CA MET A 145 -49.40 -32.09 -30.62
C MET A 145 -50.73 -32.29 -29.90
N ALA A 146 -51.12 -31.37 -29.01
CA ALA A 146 -52.42 -31.39 -28.35
C ALA A 146 -53.55 -31.24 -29.38
N HIS A 147 -53.43 -30.32 -30.32
CA HIS A 147 -54.39 -30.14 -31.41
C HIS A 147 -54.52 -31.38 -32.30
N ILE A 148 -53.40 -31.98 -32.73
CA ILE A 148 -53.42 -33.22 -33.52
C ILE A 148 -54.09 -34.35 -32.74
N LYS A 149 -53.76 -34.50 -31.45
CA LYS A 149 -54.39 -35.53 -30.59
C LYS A 149 -55.88 -35.29 -30.39
N SER A 150 -56.32 -34.04 -30.19
CA SER A 150 -57.75 -33.73 -30.07
C SER A 150 -58.50 -34.02 -31.37
N GLU A 151 -57.89 -33.70 -32.51
CA GLU A 151 -58.42 -33.99 -33.84
C GLU A 151 -58.50 -35.49 -34.13
N GLU A 152 -57.43 -36.24 -33.85
CA GLU A 152 -57.38 -37.69 -33.96
C GLU A 152 -58.42 -38.35 -33.05
N TYR A 153 -58.55 -37.88 -31.80
CA TYR A 153 -59.53 -38.38 -30.85
C TYR A 153 -60.96 -38.08 -31.32
N ARG A 154 -61.21 -36.86 -31.83
CA ARG A 154 -62.51 -36.50 -32.43
C ARG A 154 -62.86 -37.44 -33.58
N GLN A 155 -61.94 -37.67 -34.51
CA GLN A 155 -62.17 -38.59 -35.63
C GLN A 155 -62.45 -40.02 -35.16
N LYS A 156 -61.73 -40.52 -34.15
CA LYS A 156 -61.98 -41.85 -33.55
C LYS A 156 -63.37 -41.93 -32.90
N VAL A 157 -63.75 -40.91 -32.14
CA VAL A 157 -65.06 -40.83 -31.47
C VAL A 157 -66.19 -40.75 -32.49
N GLU A 158 -66.04 -39.94 -33.54
CA GLU A 158 -67.00 -39.83 -34.65
C GLU A 158 -67.15 -41.15 -35.41
N ALA A 159 -66.04 -41.86 -35.67
CA ALA A 159 -66.07 -43.15 -36.36
C ALA A 159 -66.76 -44.27 -35.55
N ILE A 160 -66.65 -44.25 -34.22
CA ILE A 160 -67.38 -45.19 -33.34
C ILE A 160 -68.87 -44.82 -33.27
N GLY A 161 -69.17 -43.52 -33.23
CA GLY A 161 -70.53 -42.98 -33.16
C GLY A 161 -71.09 -42.90 -31.73
N PRO A 162 -71.94 -41.89 -31.42
CA PRO A 162 -72.40 -41.61 -30.06
C PRO A 162 -73.25 -42.74 -29.46
N GLN A 163 -74.02 -43.42 -30.31
CA GLN A 163 -74.88 -44.54 -29.89
C GLN A 163 -74.06 -45.75 -29.46
N THR A 164 -72.97 -46.07 -30.17
CA THR A 164 -72.06 -47.17 -29.82
C THR A 164 -71.30 -46.85 -28.53
N ILE A 165 -70.86 -45.61 -28.33
CA ILE A 165 -70.20 -45.18 -27.09
C ILE A 165 -71.18 -45.25 -25.90
N GLN A 166 -72.43 -44.82 -26.10
CA GLN A 166 -73.48 -44.96 -25.09
C GLN A 166 -73.73 -46.43 -24.75
N ALA A 167 -73.83 -47.30 -25.75
CA ALA A 167 -74.01 -48.74 -25.54
C ALA A 167 -72.81 -49.37 -24.80
N ILE A 168 -71.57 -49.00 -25.13
CA ILE A 168 -70.36 -49.48 -24.42
C ILE A 168 -70.35 -48.99 -22.97
N ALA A 169 -70.70 -47.72 -22.72
CA ALA A 169 -70.77 -47.16 -21.37
C ALA A 169 -71.90 -47.78 -20.53
N GLN A 170 -73.04 -48.11 -21.16
CA GLN A 170 -74.18 -48.78 -20.53
C GLN A 170 -73.97 -50.29 -20.37
N ALA A 171 -73.12 -50.93 -21.19
CA ALA A 171 -72.86 -52.36 -21.11
C ALA A 171 -72.30 -52.80 -19.76
N GLY A 172 -71.50 -51.98 -19.07
CA GLY A 172 -71.04 -52.28 -17.71
C GLY A 172 -72.19 -52.33 -16.69
N PRO A 173 -72.93 -51.22 -16.51
CA PRO A 173 -74.10 -51.16 -15.63
C PRO A 173 -75.20 -52.16 -16.00
N GLU A 174 -75.48 -52.38 -17.29
CA GLU A 174 -76.51 -53.32 -17.76
C GLU A 174 -76.09 -54.78 -17.56
N MET A 175 -74.83 -55.13 -17.81
CA MET A 175 -74.30 -56.47 -17.53
C MET A 175 -74.29 -56.75 -16.02
N GLN A 176 -73.92 -55.76 -15.22
CA GLN A 176 -74.01 -55.83 -13.76
C GLN A 176 -75.46 -55.96 -13.29
N ALA A 177 -76.41 -55.21 -13.87
CA ALA A 177 -77.84 -55.32 -13.58
C ALA A 177 -78.43 -56.69 -13.96
N ARG A 178 -78.07 -57.24 -15.13
CA ARG A 178 -78.48 -58.59 -15.56
C ARG A 178 -77.89 -59.69 -14.70
N LEU A 179 -76.65 -59.54 -14.20
CA LEU A 179 -76.05 -60.46 -13.24
C LEU A 179 -76.78 -60.41 -11.89
N LEU A 180 -77.18 -59.22 -11.42
CA LEU A 180 -77.98 -59.05 -10.20
C LEU A 180 -79.37 -59.70 -10.33
N GLU A 181 -80.01 -59.56 -11.50
CA GLU A 181 -81.28 -60.22 -11.82
C GLU A 181 -81.13 -61.75 -11.90
N ALA A 182 -80.07 -62.26 -12.54
CA ALA A 182 -79.79 -63.70 -12.66
C ALA A 182 -79.40 -64.37 -11.33
N LEU A 183 -78.81 -63.62 -10.39
CA LEU A 183 -78.52 -64.06 -9.03
C LEU A 183 -79.74 -63.96 -8.10
N GLY A 184 -80.89 -63.46 -8.59
CA GLY A 184 -82.14 -63.36 -7.83
C GLY A 184 -82.09 -62.32 -6.70
N ILE A 185 -81.12 -61.40 -6.72
CA ILE A 185 -80.95 -60.40 -5.67
C ILE A 185 -81.80 -59.19 -6.04
N GLN A 186 -83.08 -59.20 -5.64
CA GLN A 186 -83.83 -57.95 -5.46
C GLN A 186 -83.01 -57.09 -4.51
N SER A 187 -82.67 -55.86 -4.90
CA SER A 187 -81.86 -54.95 -4.09
C SER A 187 -82.48 -54.77 -2.71
N VAL A 188 -82.05 -55.56 -1.73
CA VAL A 188 -82.46 -55.38 -0.34
C VAL A 188 -81.62 -54.23 0.19
N LEU A 189 -82.23 -53.04 0.19
CA LEU A 189 -81.73 -51.89 0.93
C LEU A 189 -81.91 -52.20 2.42
N ILE A 190 -80.88 -52.75 3.07
CA ILE A 190 -80.90 -52.91 4.53
C ILE A 190 -80.63 -51.52 5.13
N THR A 191 -81.70 -50.82 5.51
CA THR A 191 -81.61 -49.52 6.18
C THR A 191 -81.43 -49.73 7.67
N ASP A 192 -80.19 -49.67 8.15
CA ASP A 192 -79.92 -49.28 9.54
C ASP A 192 -79.66 -47.76 9.58
N GLY A 193 -80.37 -47.09 10.49
CA GLY A 193 -80.90 -45.73 10.37
C GLY A 193 -79.90 -44.59 10.47
N LYS A 194 -78.65 -44.74 10.03
CA LYS A 194 -77.69 -43.63 10.02
C LYS A 194 -76.72 -43.56 8.86
N ASN A 195 -76.60 -44.61 8.03
CA ASN A 195 -75.83 -44.57 6.77
C ASN A 195 -76.33 -45.66 5.82
N PRO A 196 -76.87 -45.33 4.63
CA PRO A 196 -77.22 -46.36 3.65
C PRO A 196 -75.94 -47.01 3.13
N ILE A 197 -75.64 -48.24 3.58
CA ILE A 197 -74.57 -49.04 3.00
C ILE A 197 -75.08 -49.58 1.68
N ASN A 198 -74.62 -48.98 0.58
CA ASN A 198 -74.87 -49.51 -0.75
C ASN A 198 -73.95 -50.73 -0.94
N LEU A 199 -74.50 -51.94 -0.79
CA LEU A 199 -73.75 -53.21 -0.90
C LEU A 199 -73.04 -53.37 -2.27
N PHE A 200 -73.42 -52.55 -3.26
CA PHE A 200 -72.74 -52.40 -4.54
C PHE A 200 -71.25 -52.07 -4.42
N GLY A 201 -70.87 -51.16 -3.50
CA GLY A 201 -69.47 -50.72 -3.35
C GLY A 201 -68.59 -51.75 -2.62
N ALA A 202 -69.19 -52.58 -1.76
CA ALA A 202 -68.47 -53.54 -0.95
C ALA A 202 -68.13 -54.84 -1.71
N ALA A 203 -68.97 -55.26 -2.66
CA ALA A 203 -68.73 -56.49 -3.43
C ALA A 203 -67.55 -56.37 -4.41
N ASN A 204 -67.30 -55.19 -5.00
CA ASN A 204 -66.15 -54.99 -5.90
C ASN A 204 -64.78 -55.14 -5.20
N GLY A 205 -64.73 -54.94 -3.88
CA GLY A 205 -63.51 -55.15 -3.10
C GLY A 205 -63.18 -56.63 -2.80
N LEU A 206 -64.15 -57.54 -2.97
CA LEU A 206 -64.01 -58.95 -2.63
C LEU A 206 -63.79 -59.88 -3.84
N ILE A 207 -64.13 -59.44 -5.05
CA ILE A 207 -64.11 -60.27 -6.26
C ILE A 207 -62.84 -60.07 -7.10
N THR A 208 -62.01 -59.06 -6.78
CA THR A 208 -60.69 -58.90 -7.42
C THR A 208 -59.63 -59.59 -6.55
N PRO A 209 -59.04 -60.73 -6.95
CA PRO A 209 -57.94 -61.32 -6.19
C PRO A 209 -56.73 -60.38 -6.27
N PRO A 210 -55.91 -60.26 -5.21
CA PRO A 210 -54.73 -59.42 -5.24
C PRO A 210 -53.73 -59.96 -6.25
N THR A 211 -53.60 -59.31 -7.41
CA THR A 211 -52.41 -59.48 -8.25
C THR A 211 -51.28 -58.67 -7.63
N SER A 212 -50.32 -59.38 -7.05
CA SER A 212 -49.06 -58.85 -6.58
C SER A 212 -48.21 -58.35 -7.75
N ASN A 213 -47.92 -57.05 -7.77
CA ASN A 213 -46.61 -56.44 -8.09
C ASN A 213 -46.63 -54.97 -7.72
#